data_AF-A0A4Q7ILV6-F1
#
_entry.id   AF-A0A4Q7ILV6-F1
#
_cell.length_a   1.000
_cell.length_b   1.000
_cell.length_c   1.000
_cell.angle_alpha   90.00
_cell.angle_beta   90.00
_cell.angle_gamma   90.00
#
_symmetry.space_group_name_H-M   'P 1'
#
loop_
_entity.id
_entity.type
_entity.pdbx_description
1 polymer ?
#
loop_
_entity_poly.entity_id
_entity_poly.type
_entity_poly.pdbx_seq_one_letter_code
_entity_poly.pdbx_strand_id
1 'polypeptide(L)'
;MRSRYSAYATNNAQYILETYAKSEQSNHSLEDIAAFASFANFIKLEIVATNTEPEFDYVEFKAHYLADGKHCQIHEVSRFIKEEGAWRYLDGQLYDVPELKVSRNDPCPCDSGKKFKKCHAG
;
A
#
# COMPACT_ATOMS: atom_id res chain seq x y z
N MET A 1 -6.51 -2.23 7.01
CA MET A 1 -5.38 -2.15 6.05
C MET A 1 -5.45 -3.12 4.85
N ARG A 2 -5.48 -4.45 5.03
CA ARG A 2 -5.41 -5.43 3.91
C ARG A 2 -6.39 -5.16 2.75
N SER A 3 -7.63 -4.79 3.07
CA SER A 3 -8.64 -4.45 2.06
C SER A 3 -8.24 -3.23 1.20
N ARG A 4 -7.70 -2.17 1.82
CA ARG A 4 -7.18 -0.99 1.09
C ARG A 4 -6.02 -1.38 0.18
N TYR A 5 -5.08 -2.19 0.66
CA TYR A 5 -4.00 -2.70 -0.18
C TYR A 5 -4.53 -3.47 -1.40
N SER A 6 -5.49 -4.37 -1.20
CA SER A 6 -6.13 -5.09 -2.31
C SER A 6 -6.79 -4.13 -3.30
N ALA A 7 -7.46 -3.08 -2.81
CA ALA A 7 -8.07 -2.08 -3.67
C ALA A 7 -7.04 -1.30 -4.51
N TYR A 8 -5.87 -0.96 -3.95
CA TYR A 8 -4.77 -0.41 -4.73
C TYR A 8 -4.27 -1.40 -5.79
N ALA A 9 -4.05 -2.66 -5.41
CA ALA A 9 -3.59 -3.70 -6.33
C ALA A 9 -4.59 -4.02 -7.45
N THR A 10 -5.90 -3.81 -7.23
CA THR A 10 -6.96 -4.03 -8.22
C THR A 10 -7.48 -2.75 -8.85
N ASN A 11 -6.82 -1.60 -8.67
CA ASN A 11 -7.24 -0.30 -9.20
C ASN A 11 -8.66 0.16 -8.80
N ASN A 12 -9.14 -0.25 -7.62
CA ASN A 12 -10.43 0.18 -7.09
C ASN A 12 -10.28 1.50 -6.30
N ALA A 13 -10.05 2.60 -7.04
CA ALA A 13 -9.87 3.93 -6.48
C ALA A 13 -11.06 4.40 -5.64
N GLN A 14 -12.29 4.03 -6.04
CA GLN A 14 -13.50 4.41 -5.33
C GLN A 14 -13.50 3.84 -3.90
N TYR A 15 -13.19 2.56 -3.75
CA TYR A 15 -13.11 1.93 -2.44
C TYR A 15 -12.03 2.56 -1.54
N ILE A 16 -10.90 2.96 -2.12
CA ILE A 16 -9.83 3.63 -1.37
C ILE A 16 -10.33 4.97 -0.84
N LEU A 17 -10.97 5.78 -1.69
CA LEU A 17 -11.56 7.07 -1.30
C LEU A 17 -12.63 6.89 -0.22
N GLU A 18 -13.56 5.96 -0.44
CA GLU A 18 -14.66 5.67 0.49
C GLU A 18 -14.21 5.12 1.84
N THR A 19 -12.99 4.60 1.96
CA THR A 19 -12.45 4.06 3.21
C THR A 19 -11.51 5.02 3.93
N TYR A 20 -11.33 6.25 3.43
CA TYR A 20 -10.76 7.34 4.23
C TYR A 20 -11.74 7.81 5.29
N ALA A 21 -11.20 8.39 6.36
CA ALA A 21 -11.93 9.12 7.37
C ALA A 21 -12.63 10.32 6.72
N LYS A 22 -13.83 10.67 7.20
CA LYS A 22 -14.63 11.75 6.56
C LYS A 22 -13.88 13.08 6.52
N SER A 23 -13.05 13.36 7.53
CA SER A 23 -12.21 14.56 7.59
C SER A 23 -11.17 14.63 6.47
N GLU A 24 -10.68 13.49 5.99
CA GLU A 24 -9.58 13.41 5.01
C GLU A 24 -10.06 13.13 3.58
N GLN A 25 -11.30 12.69 3.38
CA GLN A 25 -11.82 12.39 2.03
C GLN A 25 -11.71 13.58 1.07
N SER A 26 -12.00 14.79 1.55
CA SER A 26 -11.93 16.01 0.73
C SER A 26 -10.50 16.41 0.35
N ASN A 27 -9.48 15.87 1.04
CA ASN A 27 -8.06 16.13 0.75
C ASN A 27 -7.51 15.21 -0.35
N HIS A 28 -8.29 14.22 -0.79
CA HIS A 28 -7.88 13.23 -1.77
C HIS A 28 -8.82 13.24 -2.99
N SER A 29 -8.24 13.35 -4.18
CA SER A 29 -9.01 13.22 -5.42
C SER A 29 -9.04 11.75 -5.87
N LEU A 30 -10.16 11.34 -6.46
CA LEU A 30 -10.29 10.01 -7.05
C LEU A 30 -9.27 9.80 -8.19
N GLU A 31 -8.98 10.87 -8.95
CA GLU A 31 -8.05 10.86 -10.07
C GLU A 31 -6.62 10.59 -9.62
N ASP A 32 -6.14 11.25 -8.56
CA ASP A 32 -4.79 11.03 -8.02
C ASP A 32 -4.63 9.62 -7.47
N ILE A 33 -5.65 9.12 -6.75
CA ILE A 33 -5.66 7.75 -6.25
C ILE A 33 -5.60 6.74 -7.40
N ALA A 34 -6.40 6.93 -8.45
CA ALA A 34 -6.44 6.05 -9.61
C ALA A 34 -5.12 6.08 -10.39
N ALA A 35 -4.54 7.27 -10.57
CA ALA A 35 -3.25 7.45 -11.23
C ALA A 35 -2.14 6.71 -10.47
N PHE A 36 -2.09 6.85 -9.15
CA PHE A 36 -1.11 6.14 -8.32
C PHE A 36 -1.33 4.62 -8.33
N ALA A 37 -2.57 4.15 -8.16
CA ALA A 37 -2.88 2.72 -8.22
C ALA A 37 -2.51 2.08 -9.56
N SER A 38 -2.67 2.82 -10.66
CA SER A 38 -2.34 2.35 -12.01
C SER A 38 -0.83 2.36 -12.26
N PHE A 39 -0.13 3.35 -11.69
CA PHE A 39 1.32 3.50 -11.81
C PHE A 39 2.08 2.46 -10.97
N ALA A 40 1.62 2.21 -9.74
CA ALA A 40 2.26 1.32 -8.80
C ALA A 40 1.71 -0.11 -8.90
N ASN A 41 2.49 -1.03 -9.48
CA ASN A 41 2.13 -2.44 -9.48
C ASN A 41 2.44 -3.07 -8.12
N PHE A 42 1.44 -3.15 -7.24
CA PHE A 42 1.57 -3.75 -5.90
C PHE A 42 1.76 -5.26 -5.96
N ILE A 43 2.91 -5.73 -5.46
CA ILE A 43 3.34 -7.13 -5.57
C ILE A 43 3.36 -7.89 -4.25
N LYS A 44 3.46 -7.19 -3.11
CA LYS A 44 3.50 -7.82 -1.79
C LYS A 44 3.06 -6.87 -0.69
N LEU A 45 2.35 -7.40 0.30
CA LEU A 45 2.03 -6.73 1.55
C LEU A 45 2.60 -7.53 2.73
N GLU A 46 3.35 -6.86 3.59
CA GLU A 46 3.85 -7.40 4.85
C GLU A 46 3.25 -6.60 6.01
N ILE A 47 2.60 -7.27 6.95
CA ILE A 47 2.14 -6.62 8.19
C ILE A 47 3.22 -6.83 9.23
N VAL A 48 3.78 -5.73 9.75
CA VAL A 48 4.86 -5.75 10.73
C VAL A 48 4.28 -5.83 12.14
N ALA A 49 3.34 -4.95 12.47
CA ALA A 49 2.73 -4.88 13.78
C ALA A 49 1.31 -4.31 13.69
N THR A 50 0.51 -4.60 14.71
CA THR A 50 -0.81 -4.00 14.91
C THR A 50 -0.93 -3.60 16.37
N ASN A 51 -1.49 -2.42 16.63
CA ASN A 51 -1.73 -1.93 17.98
C ASN A 51 -3.12 -1.30 18.07
N THR A 52 -3.78 -1.44 19.21
CA THR A 52 -5.11 -0.86 19.46
C THR A 52 -5.01 0.05 20.67
N GLU A 53 -5.35 1.31 20.47
CA GLU A 53 -5.47 2.32 21.52
C GLU A 53 -6.95 2.69 21.72
N PRO A 54 -7.32 3.36 22.82
CA PRO A 54 -8.71 3.72 23.10
C PRO A 54 -9.40 4.54 22.01
N GLU A 55 -8.64 5.38 21.29
CA GLU A 55 -9.17 6.30 20.27
C GLU A 55 -8.86 5.83 18.84
N PHE A 56 -7.75 5.11 18.62
CA PHE A 56 -7.27 4.74 17.29
C PHE A 56 -6.72 3.31 17.24
N ASP A 57 -6.84 2.68 16.08
CA ASP A 57 -6.12 1.47 15.73
C ASP A 57 -4.93 1.78 14.82
N TYR A 58 -3.84 1.06 15.00
CA TYR A 58 -2.60 1.26 14.29
C TYR A 58 -2.20 -0.01 13.54
N VAL A 59 -1.72 0.15 12.32
CA VAL A 59 -1.14 -0.94 11.54
C VAL A 59 0.17 -0.49 10.94
N GLU A 60 1.26 -1.12 11.36
CA GLU A 60 2.56 -1.00 10.71
C GLU A 60 2.66 -2.02 9.57
N PHE A 61 2.99 -1.57 8.37
CA PHE A 61 3.10 -2.44 7.22
C PHE A 61 4.21 -2.00 6.27
N LYS A 62 4.60 -2.95 5.41
CA LYS A 62 5.43 -2.71 4.23
C LYS A 62 4.66 -3.13 2.98
N ALA A 63 4.43 -2.20 2.07
CA ALA A 63 3.84 -2.48 0.77
C ALA A 63 4.93 -2.39 -0.29
N HIS A 64 5.20 -3.50 -0.97
CA HIS A 64 6.13 -3.55 -2.07
C HIS A 64 5.39 -3.41 -3.39
N TYR A 65 5.91 -2.56 -4.26
CA TYR A 65 5.37 -2.35 -5.59
C TYR A 65 6.49 -2.17 -6.60
N LEU A 66 6.15 -2.36 -7.87
CA LEU A 66 7.04 -2.08 -8.99
C LEU A 66 6.54 -0.83 -9.71
N ALA A 67 7.44 0.11 -9.94
CA ALA A 67 7.16 1.32 -10.71
C ALA A 67 8.37 1.63 -11.60
N ASP A 68 8.16 1.87 -12.89
CA ASP A 68 9.21 2.08 -13.89
C ASP A 68 10.32 1.01 -13.86
N GLY A 69 9.93 -0.26 -13.64
CA GLY A 69 10.86 -1.38 -13.55
C GLY A 69 11.75 -1.41 -12.29
N LYS A 70 11.54 -0.48 -11.36
CA LYS A 70 12.21 -0.43 -10.05
C LYS A 70 11.37 -1.10 -8.98
N HIS A 71 12.04 -1.71 -8.00
CA HIS A 71 11.40 -2.21 -6.80
C HIS A 71 11.33 -1.08 -5.78
N CYS A 72 10.11 -0.73 -5.40
CA CYS A 72 9.82 0.29 -4.40
C CYS A 72 9.12 -0.35 -3.21
N GLN A 73 9.22 0.29 -2.05
CA GLN A 73 8.54 -0.12 -0.84
C GLN A 73 8.08 1.11 -0.08
N ILE A 74 6.83 1.06 0.38
CA ILE A 74 6.29 1.96 1.40
C ILE A 74 6.40 1.23 2.73
N HIS A 75 7.03 1.86 3.73
CA HIS A 75 6.99 1.40 5.12
C HIS A 75 6.28 2.49 5.93
N GLU A 76 5.13 2.13 6.50
CA GLU A 76 4.24 3.10 7.14
C GLU A 76 3.59 2.51 8.39
N VAL A 77 3.34 3.37 9.39
CA VAL A 77 2.38 3.12 10.46
C VAL A 77 1.12 3.93 10.17
N SER A 78 0.05 3.25 9.75
CA SER A 78 -1.25 3.88 9.51
C SER A 78 -2.08 3.94 10.79
N ARG A 79 -2.81 5.04 10.95
CA ARG A 79 -3.85 5.23 11.96
C ARG A 79 -5.24 5.04 11.37
N PHE A 80 -6.08 4.33 12.11
CA PHE A 80 -7.46 4.06 11.76
C PHE A 80 -8.39 4.51 12.89
N ILE A 81 -9.53 5.06 12.51
CA ILE A 81 -10.61 5.44 13.42
C ILE A 81 -11.87 4.66 13.04
N LYS A 82 -12.72 4.36 14.03
CA LYS A 82 -14.01 3.71 13.78
C LYS A 82 -15.12 4.75 13.66
N GLU A 83 -15.60 4.98 12.44
CA GLU A 83 -16.71 5.89 12.14
C GLU A 83 -17.91 5.09 11.66
N GLU A 84 -19.09 5.34 12.24
CA GLU A 84 -20.36 4.69 11.83
C GLU A 84 -20.28 3.16 11.80
N GLY A 85 -19.49 2.58 12.72
CA GLY A 85 -19.28 1.14 12.82
C GLY A 85 -18.24 0.56 11.86
N ALA A 86 -17.66 1.36 10.96
CA ALA A 86 -16.65 0.94 10.00
C ALA A 86 -15.27 1.57 10.31
N TRP A 87 -14.20 0.80 10.08
CA TRP A 87 -12.84 1.32 10.19
C TRP A 87 -12.47 2.16 8.98
N ARG A 88 -11.98 3.37 9.24
CA ARG A 88 -11.56 4.36 8.24
C ARG A 88 -10.09 4.71 8.43
N TYR A 89 -9.35 4.82 7.33
CA TYR A 89 -7.97 5.30 7.34
C TYR A 89 -7.97 6.80 7.62
N LEU A 90 -7.28 7.22 8.67
CA LEU A 90 -7.14 8.63 9.01
C LEU A 90 -5.89 9.19 8.31
N ASP A 91 -4.72 8.79 8.77
CA ASP A 91 -3.43 9.22 8.25
C ASP A 91 -2.37 8.16 8.51
N GLY A 92 -1.14 8.43 8.08
CA GLY A 92 -0.04 7.50 8.21
C GLY A 92 1.30 8.20 8.36
N GLN A 93 2.16 7.61 9.17
CA GLN A 93 3.55 8.04 9.32
C GLN A 93 4.45 7.16 8.44
N LEU A 94 5.09 7.79 7.46
CA LEU A 94 6.07 7.14 6.59
C LEU A 94 7.44 7.03 7.26
N TYR A 95 8.10 5.90 7.07
CA TYR A 95 9.50 5.69 7.39
C TYR A 95 10.37 5.84 6.14
N ASP A 96 11.62 6.26 6.35
CA ASP A 96 12.62 6.24 5.29
C ASP A 96 12.92 4.79 4.89
N VAL A 97 12.89 4.51 3.59
CA VAL A 97 13.13 3.18 3.05
C VAL A 97 14.34 3.26 2.13
N PRO A 98 15.39 2.44 2.36
CA PRO A 98 16.55 2.44 1.49
C PRO A 98 16.17 1.95 0.08
N GLU A 99 16.95 2.38 -0.91
CA GLU A 99 16.79 1.93 -2.29
C GLU A 99 16.85 0.40 -2.39
N LEU A 100 15.79 -0.22 -2.91
CA LEU A 100 15.73 -1.66 -3.13
C LEU A 100 16.24 -1.99 -4.53
N LYS A 101 17.38 -2.68 -4.60
CA LYS A 101 17.96 -3.16 -5.85
C LYS A 101 17.52 -4.59 -6.11
N VAL A 102 16.91 -4.81 -7.27
CA VAL A 102 16.59 -6.15 -7.78
C VAL A 102 17.29 -6.35 -9.12
N SER A 103 18.15 -7.37 -9.22
CA SER A 103 18.80 -7.75 -10.47
C SER A 103 17.88 -8.65 -11.30
N ARG A 104 18.05 -8.63 -12.64
CA ARG A 104 17.29 -9.46 -13.59
C ARG A 104 17.31 -10.96 -13.24
N ASN A 105 18.37 -11.46 -12.61
CA ASN A 105 18.55 -12.87 -12.27
C ASN A 105 18.13 -13.23 -10.85
N ASP A 106 17.84 -12.25 -9.99
CA ASP A 106 17.41 -12.47 -8.61
C ASP A 106 16.00 -13.06 -8.57
N PRO A 107 15.62 -13.74 -7.46
CA PRO A 107 14.23 -14.09 -7.19
C PRO A 107 13.33 -12.86 -7.28
N CYS A 108 12.17 -13.02 -7.91
CA CYS A 108 11.23 -11.94 -8.08
C CYS A 108 10.63 -11.56 -6.71
N PRO A 109 10.60 -10.26 -6.33
CA PRO A 109 10.11 -9.81 -5.02
C PRO A 109 8.61 -10.01 -4.79
N CYS A 110 7.87 -10.49 -5.79
CA CYS A 110 6.46 -10.84 -5.69
C CYS A 110 6.23 -12.27 -5.14
N ASP A 111 7.30 -12.97 -4.71
CA ASP A 111 7.26 -14.35 -4.20
C ASP A 111 6.68 -15.40 -5.18
N SER A 112 6.73 -15.15 -6.50
CA SER A 112 6.25 -16.11 -7.51
C SER A 112 7.13 -17.33 -7.71
N GLY A 113 8.29 -17.40 -7.03
CA GLY A 113 9.33 -18.41 -7.24
C GLY A 113 10.10 -18.28 -8.58
N LYS A 114 9.77 -17.29 -9.42
CA LYS A 114 10.46 -17.02 -10.69
C LYS A 114 11.60 -16.01 -10.51
N LYS A 115 12.56 -16.01 -11.43
CA LYS A 115 13.54 -14.91 -11.55
C LYS A 115 12.86 -13.63 -12.01
N PHE A 116 13.35 -12.46 -11.59
CA PHE A 116 12.76 -11.16 -11.89
C PHE A 116 12.52 -10.94 -13.40
N LYS A 117 13.51 -11.26 -14.25
CA LYS A 117 13.38 -11.19 -15.72
C LYS A 117 12.32 -12.10 -16.34
N LYS A 118 11.90 -13.16 -15.64
CA LYS A 118 10.87 -14.11 -16.10
C LYS A 118 9.50 -13.81 -15.49
N CYS A 119 9.37 -12.71 -14.75
CA CYS A 119 8.17 -12.35 -14.03
C CYS A 119 7.74 -10.92 -14.34
N HIS A 120 8.57 -9.93 -13.97
CA HIS A 120 8.18 -8.52 -14.03
C HIS A 120 9.20 -7.60 -14.74
N ALA A 121 10.40 -8.11 -15.09
CA ALA A 121 11.43 -7.34 -15.79
C ALA A 121 11.49 -7.65 -17.30
N GLY A 122 10.32 -7.88 -17.90
CA GLY A 122 10.15 -8.27 -19.31
C GLY A 122 11.08 -7.50 -20.25
#